data_AF-A0AAW5JCW3-F1
#
_entry.id   AF-A0AAW5JCW3-F1
#
_cell.length_a   1.000
_cell.length_b   1.000
_cell.length_c   1.000
_cell.angle_alpha   90.00
_cell.angle_beta   90.00
_cell.angle_gamma   90.00
#
_symmetry.space_group_name_H-M   'P 1'
#
loop_
_entity.id
_entity.type
_entity.pdbx_description
1 polymer ?
#
loop_
_entity_poly.entity_id
_entity_poly.type
_entity_poly.pdbx_seq_one_letter_code
_entity_poly.pdbx_strand_id
1 'polypeptide(L)'
;MRNFYIRWAMSTWFGLVQLYKYCPEWDAALNRLIDKHWQTVSIEGCTARFGTVDVWIANRYYAFGHEWGSAQYFRPSVHTMRRLNSLISHLEGLQLAKEKEAHRKKMEGY
;
A
#
# COMPACT_ATOMS: atom_id res chain seq x y z
N MET A 1 14.67 -9.04 -1.53
CA MET A 1 13.68 -8.17 -2.23
C MET A 1 13.70 -8.48 -3.73
N ARG A 2 12.78 -9.34 -4.20
CA ARG A 2 12.65 -9.67 -5.63
C ARG A 2 11.99 -8.45 -6.32
N ASN A 3 12.68 -7.89 -7.32
CA ASN A 3 12.49 -6.55 -7.89
C ASN A 3 11.01 -6.14 -8.10
N PHE A 4 10.53 -5.06 -7.44
CA PHE A 4 9.15 -4.56 -7.54
C PHE A 4 8.73 -4.33 -9.00
N TYR A 5 9.63 -3.77 -9.80
CA TYR A 5 9.39 -3.49 -11.21
C TYR A 5 9.20 -4.75 -12.07
N ILE A 6 9.90 -5.85 -11.77
CA ILE A 6 9.74 -7.11 -12.51
C ILE A 6 8.35 -7.69 -12.23
N ARG A 7 7.92 -7.70 -10.96
CA ARG A 7 6.57 -8.16 -10.60
C ARG A 7 5.50 -7.28 -11.22
N TRP A 8 5.70 -5.97 -11.17
CA TRP A 8 4.82 -5.01 -11.80
C TRP A 8 4.71 -5.21 -13.31
N ALA A 9 5.84 -5.39 -14.02
CA ALA A 9 5.87 -5.60 -15.46
C ALA A 9 5.15 -6.90 -15.86
N MET A 10 5.40 -8.01 -15.13
CA MET A 10 4.71 -9.27 -15.34
C MET A 10 3.20 -9.14 -15.12
N SER A 11 2.76 -8.52 -14.02
CA SER A 11 1.33 -8.33 -13.74
C SER A 11 0.66 -7.39 -14.74
N THR A 12 1.36 -6.36 -15.22
CA THR A 12 0.85 -5.45 -16.25
C THR A 12 0.69 -6.18 -17.59
N TRP A 13 1.64 -7.05 -17.95
CA TRP A 13 1.58 -7.86 -19.17
C TRP A 13 0.35 -8.78 -19.18
N PHE A 14 -0.01 -9.37 -18.04
CA PHE A 14 -1.19 -10.24 -17.91
C PHE A 14 -2.50 -9.52 -17.57
N GLY A 15 -2.47 -8.22 -17.27
CA GLY A 15 -3.67 -7.46 -16.87
C GLY A 15 -3.87 -6.15 -17.61
N LEU A 16 -3.37 -6.05 -18.84
CA LEU A 16 -3.57 -4.93 -19.78
C LEU A 16 -5.04 -4.47 -19.89
N VAL A 17 -6.01 -5.36 -19.65
CA VAL A 17 -7.46 -5.06 -19.69
C VAL A 17 -7.98 -4.38 -18.40
N GLN A 18 -7.27 -4.51 -17.27
CA GLN A 18 -7.71 -4.04 -15.95
C GLN A 18 -6.90 -2.84 -15.41
N LEU A 19 -6.07 -2.21 -16.24
CA LEU A 19 -5.29 -1.05 -15.80
C LEU A 19 -6.18 0.21 -15.68
N TYR A 20 -6.32 0.69 -14.46
CA TYR A 20 -6.87 2.02 -14.20
C TYR A 20 -6.03 3.13 -14.83
N LYS A 21 -6.71 4.20 -15.23
CA LYS A 21 -6.08 5.35 -15.87
C LYS A 21 -5.14 6.05 -14.89
N TYR A 22 -3.96 6.41 -15.38
CA TYR A 22 -3.04 7.24 -14.62
C TYR A 22 -3.66 8.62 -14.38
N CYS A 23 -3.60 9.10 -13.13
CA CYS A 23 -4.02 10.44 -12.77
C CYS A 23 -2.86 11.20 -12.11
N PRO A 24 -2.35 12.28 -12.74
CA PRO A 24 -1.22 13.04 -12.19
C PRO A 24 -1.59 13.81 -10.92
N GLU A 25 -2.83 14.29 -10.82
CA GLU A 25 -3.30 15.01 -9.62
C GLU A 25 -3.33 14.07 -8.41
N TRP A 26 -3.87 12.87 -8.60
CA TRP A 26 -3.88 11.85 -7.57
C TRP A 26 -2.47 11.36 -7.22
N ASP A 27 -1.59 11.19 -8.21
CA ASP A 27 -0.19 10.83 -7.96
C ASP A 27 0.51 11.85 -7.04
N ALA A 28 0.33 13.15 -7.33
CA ALA A 28 0.87 14.21 -6.51
C ALA A 28 0.23 14.24 -5.10
N ALA A 29 -1.10 14.07 -5.01
CA ALA A 29 -1.82 14.03 -3.75
C ALA A 29 -1.35 12.86 -2.87
N LEU A 30 -1.21 11.66 -3.45
CA LEU A 30 -0.76 10.47 -2.73
C LEU A 30 0.69 10.61 -2.25
N ASN A 31 1.59 11.20 -3.06
CA ASN A 31 2.95 11.50 -2.59
C ASN A 31 2.93 12.43 -1.37
N ARG A 32 2.12 13.51 -1.40
CA ARG A 32 1.97 14.42 -0.25
C ARG A 32 1.40 13.72 0.97
N LEU A 33 0.43 12.81 0.80
CA LEU A 33 -0.12 12.00 1.89
C LEU A 33 0.95 11.10 2.52
N ILE A 34 1.75 10.42 1.69
CA ILE A 34 2.88 9.61 2.15
C ILE A 34 3.87 10.49 2.92
N ASP A 35 4.32 11.61 2.35
CA ASP A 35 5.31 12.48 2.98
C ASP A 35 4.83 13.06 4.32
N LYS A 36 3.55 13.39 4.43
CA LYS A 36 2.96 14.00 5.63
C LYS A 36 2.62 12.98 6.72
N HIS A 37 2.10 11.82 6.34
CA HIS A 37 1.46 10.89 7.28
C HIS A 37 2.16 9.54 7.44
N TRP A 38 3.33 9.32 6.82
CA TRP A 38 4.02 8.00 6.86
C TRP A 38 4.22 7.42 8.27
N GLN A 39 4.36 8.24 9.31
CA GLN A 39 4.54 7.79 10.69
C GLN A 39 3.25 7.36 11.38
N THR A 40 2.11 7.88 10.94
CA THR A 40 0.80 7.70 11.59
C THR A 40 -0.14 6.81 10.79
N VAL A 41 0.39 6.11 9.77
CA VAL A 41 -0.43 5.24 8.93
C VAL A 41 -0.90 4.03 9.73
N SER A 42 -2.21 3.79 9.73
CA SER A 42 -2.79 2.52 10.17
C SER A 42 -3.13 1.65 8.95
N ILE A 43 -2.90 0.36 9.09
CA ILE A 43 -3.27 -0.65 8.09
C ILE A 43 -4.45 -1.42 8.65
N GLU A 44 -5.56 -1.42 7.92
CA GLU A 44 -6.79 -2.13 8.25
C GLU A 44 -7.22 -2.97 7.04
N GLY A 45 -6.97 -4.27 7.11
CA GLY A 45 -7.30 -5.23 6.06
C GLY A 45 -6.69 -4.86 4.70
N CYS A 46 -7.54 -4.43 3.77
CA CYS A 46 -7.18 -4.09 2.40
C CYS A 46 -6.86 -2.60 2.18
N THR A 47 -6.90 -1.79 3.24
CA THR A 47 -6.77 -0.33 3.19
C THR A 47 -5.68 0.18 4.14
N ALA A 48 -5.05 1.28 3.75
CA ALA A 48 -4.14 2.05 4.60
C ALA A 48 -4.70 3.46 4.79
N ARG A 49 -4.83 3.90 6.04
CA ARG A 49 -5.37 5.21 6.40
C ARG A 49 -4.25 6.23 6.53
N PHE A 50 -4.25 7.23 5.68
CA PHE A 50 -3.36 8.39 5.71
C PHE A 50 -4.12 9.61 6.23
N GLY A 51 -4.08 9.85 7.54
CA GLY A 51 -4.89 10.90 8.16
C GLY A 51 -6.39 10.59 8.02
N THR A 52 -7.10 11.35 7.20
CA THR A 52 -8.53 11.16 6.91
C THR A 52 -8.81 10.44 5.58
N VAL A 53 -7.77 10.04 4.85
CA VAL A 53 -7.91 9.43 3.52
C VAL A 53 -7.57 7.94 3.60
N ASP A 54 -8.51 7.10 3.17
CA ASP A 54 -8.29 5.66 3.06
C ASP A 54 -7.79 5.32 1.66
N VAL A 55 -6.65 4.63 1.60
CA VAL A 55 -5.99 4.25 0.36
C VAL A 55 -6.06 2.73 0.21
N TRP A 56 -6.53 2.26 -0.94
CA TRP A 56 -6.58 0.84 -1.23
C TRP A 56 -5.17 0.27 -1.47
N ILE A 57 -4.80 -0.73 -0.68
CA ILE A 57 -3.48 -1.39 -0.74
C ILE A 57 -3.58 -2.87 -1.12
N ALA A 58 -4.79 -3.41 -1.23
CA ALA A 58 -4.99 -4.73 -1.79
C ALA A 58 -4.87 -4.72 -3.32
N ASN A 59 -4.68 -5.92 -3.89
CA ASN A 59 -4.50 -6.09 -5.32
C ASN A 59 -3.38 -5.21 -5.90
N ARG A 60 -2.15 -5.43 -5.37
CA ARG A 60 -0.93 -4.60 -5.53
C ARG A 60 -0.55 -4.18 -6.96
N TYR A 61 -1.13 -4.79 -8.00
CA TYR A 61 -0.73 -4.56 -9.38
C TYR A 61 -1.82 -3.96 -10.29
N TYR A 62 -3.10 -3.99 -9.89
CA TYR A 62 -4.20 -3.47 -10.70
C TYR A 62 -4.82 -2.20 -10.09
N ALA A 63 -4.99 -2.18 -8.77
CA ALA A 63 -5.74 -1.16 -8.04
C ALA A 63 -4.89 -0.44 -6.95
N PHE A 64 -3.58 -0.64 -6.96
CA PHE A 64 -2.76 -0.25 -5.81
C PHE A 64 -2.59 1.25 -5.69
N GLY A 65 -2.94 1.79 -4.52
CA GLY A 65 -2.81 3.19 -4.21
C GLY A 65 -3.91 4.06 -4.78
N HIS A 66 -5.10 3.55 -5.12
CA HIS A 66 -6.26 4.40 -5.38
C HIS A 66 -6.97 4.79 -4.07
N GLU A 67 -7.74 5.87 -4.11
CA GLU A 67 -8.58 6.29 -2.98
C GLU A 67 -9.75 5.32 -2.77
N TRP A 68 -9.92 4.82 -1.55
CA TRP A 68 -11.02 3.93 -1.20
C TRP A 68 -12.33 4.72 -1.11
N GLY A 69 -13.40 4.22 -1.73
CA GLY A 69 -14.71 4.87 -1.74
C GLY A 69 -14.89 5.97 -2.80
N SER A 70 -13.86 6.29 -3.58
CA SER A 70 -14.00 7.16 -4.74
C SER A 70 -14.71 6.43 -5.90
N ALA A 71 -15.63 7.12 -6.57
CA ALA A 71 -16.29 6.62 -7.78
C ALA A 71 -15.33 6.53 -8.98
N GLN A 72 -14.14 7.12 -8.87
CA GLN A 72 -13.14 7.17 -9.92
C GLN A 72 -11.95 6.27 -9.57
N TYR A 73 -11.77 5.24 -10.39
CA TYR A 73 -10.65 4.32 -10.27
C TYR A 73 -9.43 4.87 -11.00
N PHE A 74 -8.58 5.59 -10.26
CA PHE A 74 -7.31 6.11 -10.79
C PHE A 74 -6.10 5.43 -10.21
N ARG A 75 -5.04 5.42 -11.00
CA ARG A 75 -3.77 4.82 -10.64
C ARG A 75 -2.69 5.90 -10.45
N PRO A 76 -1.88 5.83 -9.39
CA PRO A 76 -0.67 6.62 -9.28
C PRO A 76 0.46 6.05 -10.15
N SER A 77 1.55 6.81 -10.31
CA SER A 77 2.73 6.39 -11.04
C SER A 77 3.38 5.15 -10.40
N VAL A 78 4.13 4.38 -11.20
CA VAL A 78 4.88 3.20 -10.71
C VAL A 78 5.83 3.59 -9.59
N HIS A 79 6.39 4.80 -9.65
CA HIS A 79 7.29 5.33 -8.62
C HIS A 79 6.56 5.48 -7.28
N THR A 80 5.41 6.16 -7.27
CA THR A 80 4.58 6.35 -6.08
C THR A 80 4.08 5.03 -5.51
N MET A 81 3.68 4.10 -6.38
CA MET A 81 3.33 2.74 -5.97
C MET A 81 4.49 2.03 -5.26
N ARG A 82 5.73 2.17 -5.76
CA ARG A 82 6.90 1.60 -5.10
C ARG A 82 7.10 2.21 -3.70
N ARG A 83 6.97 3.54 -3.58
CA ARG A 83 7.07 4.24 -2.29
C ARG A 83 6.02 3.72 -1.31
N LEU A 84 4.77 3.66 -1.75
CA LEU A 84 3.67 3.11 -0.96
C LEU A 84 3.94 1.66 -0.55
N ASN A 85 4.34 0.80 -1.49
CA ASN A 85 4.64 -0.61 -1.18
C ASN A 85 5.79 -0.76 -0.17
N SER A 86 6.82 0.10 -0.23
CA SER A 86 7.91 0.09 0.73
C SER A 86 7.42 0.45 2.14
N LEU A 87 6.58 1.48 2.24
CA LEU A 87 5.99 1.91 3.51
C LEU A 87 5.09 0.82 4.11
N ILE A 88 4.17 0.29 3.32
CA ILE A 88 3.24 -0.77 3.77
C ILE A 88 4.02 -2.01 4.23
N SER A 89 5.00 -2.46 3.45
CA SER A 89 5.80 -3.64 3.82
C SER A 89 6.59 -3.43 5.12
N HIS A 90 7.05 -2.19 5.38
CA HIS A 90 7.72 -1.85 6.63
C HIS A 90 6.76 -1.91 7.83
N LEU A 91 5.58 -1.32 7.69
CA LEU A 91 4.55 -1.30 8.74
C LEU A 91 3.99 -2.70 9.05
N GLU A 92 3.70 -3.50 8.01
CA GLU A 92 3.32 -4.92 8.14
C GLU A 92 4.38 -5.70 8.92
N GLY A 93 5.68 -5.47 8.61
CA GLY A 93 6.78 -6.11 9.33
C GLY A 93 6.84 -5.74 10.81
N LEU A 94 6.58 -4.48 11.15
CA LEU A 94 6.51 -4.02 12.55
C LEU A 94 5.32 -4.61 13.30
N GLN A 95 4.14 -4.69 12.67
CA GLN A 95 2.95 -5.31 13.27
C GLN A 95 3.21 -6.80 13.58
N LEU A 96 3.74 -7.54 12.62
CA LEU A 96 4.09 -8.96 12.79
C LEU A 96 5.14 -9.17 13.89
N ALA A 97 6.12 -8.28 14.03
CA ALA A 97 7.11 -8.37 15.10
C ALA A 97 6.46 -8.21 16.48
N LYS A 98 5.59 -7.20 16.65
CA LYS A 98 4.84 -6.97 17.89
C LYS A 98 3.94 -8.15 18.25
N GLU A 99 3.24 -8.72 17.26
CA GLU A 99 2.40 -9.90 17.47
C GLU A 99 3.20 -11.12 17.94
N LYS A 100 4.37 -11.36 17.35
CA LYS A 100 5.27 -12.44 17.75
C LYS A 100 5.81 -12.26 19.16
N GLU A 101 6.17 -11.03 19.55
CA GLU A 101 6.61 -10.73 20.92
C GLU A 101 5.47 -10.93 21.93
N ALA A 102 4.26 -10.46 21.60
CA ALA A 102 3.08 -10.66 22.45
C ALA A 102 2.75 -12.15 22.61
N HIS A 103 2.85 -12.93 21.53
CA HIS A 103 2.68 -14.38 21.57
C HIS A 103 3.75 -15.06 22.42
N ARG A 104 5.02 -14.65 22.31
CA ARG A 104 6.11 -15.19 23.13
C ARG A 104 5.88 -14.95 24.62
N LYS A 105 5.54 -13.72 25.02
CA LYS A 105 5.24 -13.37 26.42
C LYS A 105 4.08 -14.18 27.00
N LYS A 106 3.06 -14.49 26.19
CA LYS A 106 1.94 -15.35 26.61
C LYS A 106 2.39 -16.80 26.85
N MET A 107 3.33 -17.31 26.06
CA MET A 107 3.85 -18.68 26.22
C MET A 107 4.84 -18.81 27.39
N GLU A 108 5.57 -17.75 27.74
CA GLU A 108 6.50 -17.73 28.88
C GLU A 108 5.81 -17.44 30.23
N GLY A 109 4.57 -16.94 30.21
CA GLY A 109 3.75 -16.70 31.39
C GLY A 109 2.86 -17.88 31.82
N TYR A 110 3.01 -19.04 31.16
CA TYR A 110 2.40 -20.33 31.50
C TYR A 110 3.48 -21.31 31.96
#